data_AF-A0A2E9AL96-F1
#
_entry.id   AF-A0A2E9AL96-F1
#
_cell.length_a   1.000
_cell.length_b   1.000
_cell.length_c   1.000
_cell.angle_alpha   90.00
_cell.angle_beta   90.00
_cell.angle_gamma   90.00
#
_symmetry.space_group_name_H-M   'P 1'
#
loop_
_entity.id
_entity.type
_entity.pdbx_description
1 polymer ?
#
loop_
_entity_poly.entity_id
_entity_poly.type
_entity_poly.pdbx_seq_one_letter_code
_entity_poly.pdbx_strand_id
1 'polypeptide(L)'
;MKTSIALLLLALAAVGTAHADIYTWVDAQGVRHYSDSAKSQGAKRANLPGLQTVDGNPDALQELQAASDRARSRKNNAESRMPTLVSPEPEQTFRDARGIVPVSVEISGSPELRDGEQITYYLDGSPIPQSPTDDTQLSLGNVPRGTHTLSAALLYQGTELRRTEPVTFYMKPPSAISPLNSGQNAGGDAGNSDSPGTSTAAPAAGNVGGAPSTPRLNTGGGLAAPPS
;
A
#
# COMPACT_ATOMS: atom_id res chain seq x y z
N MET A 1 58.42 39.16 53.92
CA MET A 1 57.14 38.58 53.45
C MET A 1 57.21 38.08 52.01
N LYS A 2 57.79 38.85 51.07
CA LYS A 2 57.95 38.44 49.66
C LYS A 2 58.89 37.23 49.43
N THR A 3 59.96 37.11 50.22
CA THR A 3 60.94 36.01 50.14
C THR A 3 60.37 34.67 50.62
N SER A 4 59.48 34.69 51.61
CA SER A 4 58.82 33.48 52.15
C SER A 4 57.83 32.86 51.15
N ILE A 5 57.16 33.69 50.33
CA ILE A 5 56.23 33.24 49.29
C ILE A 5 56.98 32.63 48.10
N ALA A 6 58.12 33.20 47.72
CA ALA A 6 58.96 32.64 46.65
C ALA A 6 59.53 31.26 47.02
N LEU A 7 59.90 31.05 48.29
CA LEU A 7 60.44 29.78 48.78
C LEU A 7 59.35 28.68 48.88
N LEU A 8 58.13 29.07 49.23
CA LEU A 8 56.96 28.17 49.25
C LEU A 8 56.54 27.75 47.83
N LEU A 9 56.56 28.67 46.86
CA LEU A 9 56.26 28.37 45.46
C LEU A 9 57.32 27.48 44.81
N LEU A 10 58.60 27.63 45.19
CA LEU A 10 59.67 26.76 44.70
C LEU A 10 59.59 25.34 45.29
N ALA A 11 59.15 25.21 46.54
CA ALA A 11 58.93 23.90 47.18
C ALA A 11 57.72 23.16 46.59
N LEU A 12 56.69 23.87 46.14
CA LEU A 12 55.48 23.27 45.55
C LEU A 12 55.68 22.83 44.09
N ALA A 13 56.65 23.42 43.37
CA ALA A 13 57.02 23.01 42.02
C ALA A 13 57.86 21.72 41.96
N ALA A 14 58.31 21.20 43.12
CA ALA A 14 59.12 19.98 43.22
C ALA A 14 58.29 18.69 43.38
N VAL A 15 56.96 18.76 43.36
CA VAL A 15 56.10 17.57 43.39
C VAL A 15 56.11 16.95 42.00
N GLY A 16 57.04 16.01 41.77
CA GLY A 16 57.24 15.33 40.50
C GLY A 16 55.97 14.63 40.01
N THR A 17 55.82 14.61 38.68
CA THR A 17 54.79 13.83 37.99
C THR A 17 55.00 12.34 38.27
N ALA A 18 54.07 11.72 39.00
CA ALA A 18 54.03 10.27 39.15
C ALA A 18 53.61 9.67 37.80
N HIS A 19 54.59 9.33 36.96
CA HIS A 19 54.38 8.54 35.76
C HIS A 19 54.25 7.07 36.18
N ALA A 20 53.05 6.48 36.02
CA ALA A 20 52.82 5.07 36.32
C ALA A 20 53.49 4.22 35.22
N ASP A 21 54.62 3.60 35.57
CA ASP A 21 55.37 2.74 34.66
C ASP A 21 54.92 1.29 34.82
N ILE A 22 54.36 0.72 33.75
CA ILE A 22 53.97 -0.70 33.72
C ILE A 22 55.18 -1.53 33.31
N TYR A 23 55.57 -2.47 34.17
CA TYR A 23 56.72 -3.34 33.97
C TYR A 23 56.28 -4.75 33.58
N THR A 24 56.96 -5.37 32.61
CA THR A 24 56.73 -6.77 32.22
C THR A 24 57.99 -7.61 32.38
N TRP A 25 57.81 -8.87 32.81
CA TRP A 25 58.86 -9.89 32.82
C TRP A 25 58.28 -11.26 32.46
N VAL A 26 59.16 -12.19 32.07
CA VAL A 26 58.81 -13.58 31.79
C VAL A 26 59.45 -14.44 32.87
N ASP A 27 58.67 -15.32 33.49
CA ASP A 27 59.17 -16.24 34.51
C ASP A 27 59.89 -17.46 33.89
N ALA A 28 60.46 -18.32 34.73
CA ALA A 28 61.22 -19.49 34.29
C ALA A 28 60.35 -20.53 33.56
N GLN A 29 59.03 -20.41 33.66
CA GLN A 29 58.03 -21.27 33.04
C GLN A 29 57.51 -20.68 31.71
N GLY A 30 58.03 -19.53 31.28
CA GLY A 30 57.66 -18.88 30.03
C GLY A 30 56.38 -18.03 30.12
N VAL A 31 55.83 -17.82 31.32
CA VAL A 31 54.61 -17.03 31.52
C VAL A 31 54.97 -15.55 31.67
N ARG A 32 54.28 -14.69 30.91
CA ARG A 32 54.50 -13.23 30.91
C ARG A 32 53.63 -12.55 31.97
N HIS A 33 54.26 -11.83 32.89
CA HIS A 33 53.62 -11.08 33.96
C HIS A 33 53.72 -9.56 33.74
N TYR A 34 52.76 -8.82 34.29
CA TYR A 34 52.68 -7.35 34.23
C TYR A 34 52.44 -6.80 35.65
N SER A 35 53.15 -5.75 36.05
CA SER A 35 53.02 -5.12 37.39
C SER A 35 53.27 -3.62 37.31
N ASP A 36 52.52 -2.85 38.11
CA ASP A 36 52.70 -1.40 38.30
C ASP A 36 53.85 -1.06 39.28
N SER A 37 54.58 -2.07 39.75
CA SER A 37 55.77 -1.90 40.60
C SER A 37 56.88 -2.87 40.19
N ALA A 38 58.10 -2.34 40.03
CA ALA A 38 59.29 -3.08 39.59
C ALA A 38 59.82 -4.02 40.70
N LYS A 39 59.15 -5.15 40.90
CA LYS A 39 59.52 -6.12 41.94
C LYS A 39 60.57 -7.15 41.53
N SER A 40 61.05 -7.15 40.28
CA SER A 40 61.92 -8.20 39.74
C SER A 40 63.15 -7.65 38.98
N GLN A 41 64.33 -8.23 39.25
CA GLN A 41 65.58 -7.91 38.54
C GLN A 41 65.45 -8.35 37.08
N GLY A 42 65.37 -7.40 36.16
CA GLY A 42 65.21 -7.64 34.71
C GLY A 42 63.92 -7.08 34.09
N ALA A 43 63.08 -6.41 34.88
CA ALA A 43 61.86 -5.75 34.41
C ALA A 43 62.15 -4.70 33.32
N LYS A 44 61.56 -4.87 32.14
CA LYS A 44 61.61 -3.89 31.04
C LYS A 44 60.27 -3.15 30.95
N ARG A 45 60.31 -1.84 30.71
CA ARG A 45 59.10 -1.02 30.50
C ARG A 45 58.28 -1.59 29.35
N ALA A 46 57.01 -1.85 29.58
CA ALA A 46 56.09 -2.27 28.54
C ALA A 46 55.70 -1.04 27.69
N ASN A 47 56.01 -1.09 26.39
CA ASN A 47 55.52 -0.11 25.43
C ASN A 47 54.15 -0.60 24.92
N LEU A 48 53.06 -0.08 25.50
CA LEU A 48 51.72 -0.38 25.00
C LEU A 48 51.44 0.49 23.76
N PRO A 49 51.00 -0.10 22.63
CA PRO A 49 50.53 0.70 21.51
C PRO A 49 49.34 1.55 21.95
N GLY A 50 49.33 2.83 21.56
CA GLY A 50 48.25 3.76 21.90
C GLY A 50 46.89 3.21 21.45
N LEU A 51 45.87 3.38 22.30
CA LEU A 51 44.50 3.01 21.98
C LEU A 51 44.08 3.65 20.65
N GLN A 52 43.60 2.84 19.71
CA GLN A 52 42.97 3.33 18.49
C GLN A 52 41.58 3.88 18.85
N THR A 53 41.49 5.18 19.01
CA THR A 53 40.21 5.88 19.01
C THR A 53 39.73 6.01 17.57
N VAL A 54 38.62 5.37 17.24
CA VAL A 54 37.88 5.63 16.00
C VAL A 54 37.09 6.91 16.21
N ASP A 55 37.41 7.95 15.45
CA ASP A 55 36.61 9.16 15.42
C ASP A 55 35.21 8.81 14.87
N GLY A 56 34.18 9.09 15.67
CA GLY A 56 32.79 8.86 15.26
C GLY A 56 32.45 9.74 14.07
N ASN A 57 31.78 9.17 13.06
CA ASN A 57 31.27 9.94 11.92
C ASN A 57 29.95 10.65 12.32
N PRO A 58 29.95 11.99 12.53
CA PRO A 58 28.74 12.70 12.92
C PRO A 58 27.66 12.67 11.82
N ASP A 59 28.06 12.58 10.55
CA ASP A 59 27.10 12.51 9.43
C ASP A 59 26.34 11.18 9.44
N ALA A 60 27.04 10.07 9.74
CA ALA A 60 26.39 8.77 9.88
C ALA A 60 25.40 8.74 11.04
N LEU A 61 25.71 9.41 12.16
CA LEU A 61 24.78 9.55 13.28
C LEU A 61 23.56 10.39 12.91
N GLN A 62 23.75 11.48 12.15
CA GLN A 62 22.67 12.33 11.68
C GLN A 62 21.75 11.60 10.69
N GLU A 63 22.31 10.80 9.78
CA GLU A 63 21.53 9.96 8.85
C GLU A 63 20.72 8.88 9.59
N LEU A 64 21.31 8.22 10.58
CA LEU A 64 20.60 7.25 11.43
C LEU A 64 19.46 7.92 12.20
N GLN A 65 19.68 9.11 12.75
CA GLN A 65 18.66 9.88 13.45
C GLN A 65 17.51 10.25 12.50
N ALA A 66 17.82 10.78 11.32
CA ALA A 66 16.83 11.13 10.31
C ALA A 66 16.02 9.90 9.82
N ALA A 67 16.67 8.75 9.61
CA ALA A 67 15.99 7.51 9.27
C ALA A 67 15.05 7.05 10.40
N SER A 68 15.49 7.17 11.65
CA SER A 68 14.71 6.87 12.84
C SER A 68 13.47 7.77 12.96
N ASP A 69 13.64 9.08 12.73
CA ASP A 69 12.54 10.05 12.78
C ASP A 69 11.51 9.77 11.67
N ARG A 70 11.96 9.47 10.44
CA ARG A 70 11.06 9.06 9.35
C ARG A 70 10.31 7.76 9.67
N ALA A 71 10.95 6.81 10.35
CA ALA A 71 10.31 5.56 10.77
C ALA A 71 9.25 5.82 11.85
N ARG A 72 9.54 6.66 12.85
CA ARG A 72 8.57 7.05 13.90
C ARG A 72 7.37 7.80 13.30
N SER A 73 7.60 8.75 12.40
CA SER A 73 6.51 9.48 11.73
C SER A 73 5.62 8.58 10.88
N ARG A 74 6.20 7.62 10.14
CA ARG A 74 5.41 6.61 9.39
C ARG A 74 4.59 5.71 10.32
N LYS A 75 5.17 5.25 11.42
CA LYS A 75 4.48 4.43 12.42
C LYS A 75 3.28 5.17 13.02
N ASN A 76 3.48 6.43 13.42
CA ASN A 76 2.40 7.24 13.99
C ASN A 76 1.27 7.51 12.98
N ASN A 77 1.60 7.75 11.71
CA ASN A 77 0.59 7.91 10.67
C ASN A 77 -0.16 6.60 10.39
N ALA A 78 0.56 5.48 10.31
CA ALA A 78 -0.04 4.16 10.13
C ALA A 78 -0.94 3.74 11.30
N GLU A 79 -0.59 4.03 12.56
CA GLU A 79 -1.41 3.69 13.73
C GLU A 79 -2.71 4.48 13.80
N SER A 80 -2.75 5.70 13.25
CA SER A 80 -3.96 6.53 13.22
C SER A 80 -4.85 6.28 11.98
N ARG A 81 -4.35 5.61 10.95
CA ARG A 81 -5.02 5.47 9.65
C ARG A 81 -5.33 4.01 9.36
N MET A 82 -6.55 3.61 9.70
CA MET A 82 -7.05 2.27 9.41
C MET A 82 -8.01 2.34 8.21
N PRO A 83 -7.68 1.71 7.07
CA PRO A 83 -8.67 1.50 6.01
C PRO A 83 -9.66 0.43 6.46
N THR A 84 -10.93 0.61 6.08
CA THR A 84 -12.02 -0.35 6.29
C THR A 84 -12.80 -0.47 4.99
N LEU A 85 -13.04 -1.71 4.55
CA LEU A 85 -13.84 -1.96 3.36
C LEU A 85 -15.33 -1.88 3.74
N VAL A 86 -16.05 -0.92 3.17
CA VAL A 86 -17.48 -0.68 3.42
C VAL A 86 -18.34 -1.43 2.41
N SER A 87 -17.89 -1.49 1.15
CA SER A 87 -18.54 -2.28 0.10
C SER A 87 -17.46 -2.97 -0.73
N PRO A 88 -17.62 -4.26 -1.06
CA PRO A 88 -18.74 -5.15 -0.71
C PRO A 88 -18.82 -5.48 0.78
N GLU A 89 -20.03 -5.73 1.26
CA GLU A 89 -20.25 -6.27 2.61
C GLU A 89 -19.81 -7.76 2.66
N PRO A 90 -19.45 -8.28 3.85
CA PRO A 90 -19.19 -9.71 4.01
C PRO A 90 -20.33 -10.56 3.48
N GLU A 91 -19.98 -11.53 2.64
CA GLU A 91 -20.90 -12.49 2.01
C GLU A 91 -21.96 -11.86 1.07
N GLN A 92 -21.79 -10.59 0.69
CA GLN A 92 -22.69 -9.93 -0.23
C GLN A 92 -22.74 -10.65 -1.58
N THR A 93 -23.94 -10.77 -2.14
CA THR A 93 -24.15 -11.41 -3.44
C THR A 93 -24.55 -10.38 -4.50
N PHE A 94 -23.77 -10.30 -5.57
CA PHE A 94 -24.07 -9.51 -6.77
C PHE A 94 -24.65 -10.40 -7.88
N ARG A 95 -25.58 -9.85 -8.66
CA ARG A 95 -26.23 -10.52 -9.80
C ARG A 95 -26.21 -9.61 -11.03
N ASP A 96 -25.01 -9.26 -11.46
CA ASP A 96 -24.83 -8.39 -12.61
C ASP A 96 -24.39 -9.21 -13.85
N ALA A 97 -24.93 -8.87 -15.02
CA ALA A 97 -24.58 -9.56 -16.26
C ALA A 97 -23.17 -9.21 -16.76
N ARG A 98 -22.68 -8.01 -16.44
CA ARG A 98 -21.35 -7.48 -16.81
C ARG A 98 -20.32 -7.63 -15.68
N GLY A 99 -20.70 -8.26 -14.57
CA GLY A 99 -19.83 -8.46 -13.41
C GLY A 99 -19.44 -7.15 -12.74
N ILE A 100 -20.36 -6.18 -12.67
CA ILE A 100 -20.12 -4.92 -11.95
C ILE A 100 -20.21 -5.14 -10.44
N VAL A 101 -19.18 -4.71 -9.72
CA VAL A 101 -19.13 -4.71 -8.25
C VAL A 101 -18.75 -3.32 -7.76
N PRO A 102 -19.64 -2.59 -7.05
CA PRO A 102 -19.27 -1.35 -6.40
C PRO A 102 -18.32 -1.63 -5.24
N VAL A 103 -17.31 -0.79 -5.10
CA VAL A 103 -16.30 -0.86 -4.06
C VAL A 103 -16.24 0.48 -3.35
N SER A 104 -16.20 0.44 -2.02
CA SER A 104 -16.08 1.62 -1.18
C SER A 104 -15.21 1.32 0.02
N VAL A 105 -14.23 2.18 0.28
CA VAL A 105 -13.33 2.12 1.43
C VAL A 105 -13.47 3.40 2.24
N GLU A 106 -13.51 3.25 3.56
CA GLU A 106 -13.43 4.36 4.49
C GLU A 106 -12.08 4.33 5.20
N ILE A 107 -11.52 5.50 5.49
CA ILE A 107 -10.25 5.61 6.22
C ILE A 107 -10.51 6.31 7.54
N SER A 108 -10.03 5.70 8.62
CA SER A 108 -10.18 6.26 9.96
C SER A 108 -9.53 7.65 10.05
N GLY A 109 -10.25 8.57 10.68
CA GLY A 109 -9.81 9.95 10.94
C GLY A 109 -10.18 10.95 9.84
N SER A 110 -10.24 10.55 8.57
CA SER A 110 -10.69 11.42 7.47
C SER A 110 -11.16 10.57 6.29
N PRO A 111 -12.31 10.89 5.67
CA PRO A 111 -12.84 10.13 4.53
C PRO A 111 -12.00 10.32 3.25
N GLU A 112 -11.24 11.41 3.15
CA GLU A 112 -10.36 11.70 2.03
C GLU A 112 -8.94 11.20 2.28
N LEU A 113 -8.25 10.82 1.19
CA LEU A 113 -6.82 10.54 1.23
C LEU A 113 -6.02 11.81 1.46
N ARG A 114 -4.92 11.71 2.19
CA ARG A 114 -3.96 12.81 2.35
C ARG A 114 -2.97 12.80 1.21
N ASP A 115 -2.28 13.92 1.04
CA ASP A 115 -1.27 14.04 0.00
C ASP A 115 -0.17 12.95 0.13
N GLY A 116 0.14 12.31 -0.99
CA GLY A 116 1.06 11.18 -1.07
C GLY A 116 0.51 9.83 -0.59
N GLU A 117 -0.77 9.73 -0.23
CA GLU A 117 -1.43 8.46 0.08
C GLU A 117 -2.24 7.94 -1.09
N GLN A 118 -2.20 6.63 -1.27
CA GLN A 118 -2.91 5.95 -2.37
C GLN A 118 -3.48 4.64 -1.87
N ILE A 119 -4.46 4.11 -2.60
CA ILE A 119 -5.07 2.82 -2.30
C ILE A 119 -4.73 1.83 -3.41
N THR A 120 -4.30 0.63 -3.01
CA THR A 120 -4.21 -0.52 -3.91
C THR A 120 -5.29 -1.53 -3.53
N TYR A 121 -6.20 -1.80 -4.45
CA TYR A 121 -7.23 -2.81 -4.28
C TYR A 121 -6.76 -4.14 -4.86
N TYR A 122 -7.05 -5.22 -4.14
CA TYR A 122 -6.70 -6.58 -4.52
C TYR A 122 -7.96 -7.42 -4.66
N LEU A 123 -8.16 -8.00 -5.84
CA LEU A 123 -9.19 -9.00 -6.12
C LEU A 123 -8.50 -10.37 -6.16
N ASP A 124 -8.94 -11.30 -5.31
CA ASP A 124 -8.38 -12.65 -5.19
C ASP A 124 -6.86 -12.64 -4.96
N GLY A 125 -6.40 -11.67 -4.17
CA GLY A 125 -4.98 -11.46 -3.85
C GLY A 125 -4.16 -10.76 -4.94
N SER A 126 -4.72 -10.51 -6.13
CA SER A 126 -4.04 -9.82 -7.23
C SER A 126 -4.46 -8.35 -7.30
N PRO A 127 -3.51 -7.40 -7.49
CA PRO A 127 -3.86 -5.99 -7.62
C PRO A 127 -4.71 -5.76 -8.88
N ILE A 128 -5.74 -4.93 -8.76
CA ILE A 128 -6.60 -4.58 -9.90
C ILE A 128 -5.91 -3.57 -10.83
N PRO A 129 -6.26 -3.51 -12.13
CA PRO A 129 -5.65 -2.59 -13.08
C PRO A 129 -5.82 -1.11 -12.74
N GLN A 130 -6.88 -0.74 -12.02
CA GLN A 130 -7.12 0.63 -11.59
C GLN A 130 -6.25 1.08 -10.41
N SER A 131 -5.41 0.19 -9.85
CA SER A 131 -4.54 0.51 -8.71
C SER A 131 -3.09 0.76 -9.11
N PRO A 132 -2.33 1.57 -8.35
CA PRO A 132 -2.76 2.39 -7.21
C PRO A 132 -3.61 3.59 -7.67
N THR A 133 -4.60 3.98 -6.86
CA THR A 133 -5.50 5.11 -7.13
C THR A 133 -5.74 5.94 -5.87
N ASP A 134 -6.19 7.17 -6.06
CA ASP A 134 -6.63 8.07 -5.01
C ASP A 134 -8.16 7.96 -4.77
N ASP A 135 -8.84 7.09 -5.52
CA ASP A 135 -10.27 6.86 -5.40
C ASP A 135 -10.60 5.90 -4.24
N THR A 136 -11.33 6.40 -3.24
CA THR A 136 -11.91 5.60 -2.15
C THR A 136 -13.17 4.85 -2.57
N GLN A 137 -13.74 5.21 -3.74
CA GLN A 137 -14.93 4.60 -4.32
C GLN A 137 -14.70 4.31 -5.79
N LEU A 138 -14.98 3.08 -6.22
CA LEU A 138 -14.88 2.68 -7.62
C LEU A 138 -15.87 1.57 -7.96
N SER A 139 -15.95 1.22 -9.23
CA SER A 139 -16.68 0.03 -9.68
C SER A 139 -15.75 -0.90 -10.42
N LEU A 140 -15.61 -2.12 -9.90
CA LEU A 140 -14.96 -3.20 -10.62
C LEU A 140 -15.90 -3.67 -11.73
N GLY A 141 -15.33 -3.94 -12.89
CA GLY A 141 -16.06 -4.53 -14.00
C GLY A 141 -15.46 -5.87 -14.38
N ASN A 142 -16.26 -6.69 -15.08
CA ASN A 142 -15.81 -7.98 -15.61
C ASN A 142 -15.32 -8.95 -14.52
N VAL A 143 -15.84 -8.83 -13.30
CA VAL A 143 -15.58 -9.80 -12.23
C VAL A 143 -16.24 -11.13 -12.64
N PRO A 144 -15.48 -12.25 -12.67
CA PRO A 144 -16.02 -13.55 -13.01
C PRO A 144 -17.16 -13.98 -12.08
N ARG A 145 -17.89 -15.03 -12.46
CA ARG A 145 -18.90 -15.63 -11.57
C ARG A 145 -18.21 -16.55 -10.58
N GLY A 146 -18.71 -16.58 -9.35
CA GLY A 146 -18.16 -17.43 -8.29
C GLY A 146 -17.97 -16.69 -6.97
N THR A 147 -17.05 -17.20 -6.17
CA THR A 147 -16.62 -16.62 -4.89
C THR A 147 -15.36 -15.82 -5.12
N HIS A 148 -15.34 -14.60 -4.59
CA HIS A 148 -14.21 -13.69 -4.72
C HIS A 148 -13.87 -13.07 -3.36
N THR A 149 -12.63 -12.64 -3.23
CA THR A 149 -12.15 -11.90 -2.06
C THR A 149 -11.64 -10.53 -2.47
N LEU A 150 -12.03 -9.49 -1.72
CA LEU A 150 -11.55 -8.13 -1.93
C LEU A 150 -10.81 -7.63 -0.69
N SER A 151 -9.64 -7.03 -0.88
CA SER A 151 -8.94 -6.29 0.17
C SER A 151 -8.38 -4.99 -0.38
N ALA A 152 -8.17 -4.01 0.49
CA ALA A 152 -7.59 -2.71 0.14
C ALA A 152 -6.35 -2.44 1.00
N ALA A 153 -5.26 -2.02 0.38
CA ALA A 153 -4.06 -1.56 1.06
C ALA A 153 -3.94 -0.04 0.94
N LEU A 154 -3.71 0.63 2.06
CA LEU A 154 -3.35 2.04 2.12
C LEU A 154 -1.83 2.16 2.00
N LEU A 155 -1.38 2.91 1.01
CA LEU A 155 0.03 3.20 0.73
C LEU A 155 0.33 4.66 1.08
N TYR A 156 1.58 4.94 1.45
CA TYR A 156 2.12 6.28 1.55
C TYR A 156 3.47 6.31 0.82
N GLN A 157 3.57 7.17 -0.19
CA GLN A 157 4.76 7.26 -1.06
C GLN A 157 5.22 5.89 -1.59
N GLY A 158 4.25 5.09 -2.05
CA GLY A 158 4.50 3.74 -2.60
C GLY A 158 4.79 2.64 -1.56
N THR A 159 4.85 2.97 -0.28
CA THR A 159 5.02 1.98 0.80
C THR A 159 3.68 1.61 1.41
N GLU A 160 3.34 0.32 1.45
CA GLU A 160 2.13 -0.17 2.13
C GLU A 160 2.22 0.13 3.63
N LEU A 161 1.26 0.92 4.13
CA LEU A 161 1.13 1.23 5.56
C LEU A 161 0.31 0.15 6.27
N ARG A 162 -0.86 -0.19 5.70
CA ARG A 162 -1.81 -1.16 6.24
C ARG A 162 -2.67 -1.75 5.13
N ARG A 163 -3.22 -2.93 5.40
CA ARG A 163 -4.19 -3.62 4.55
C ARG A 163 -5.43 -3.98 5.37
N THR A 164 -6.59 -3.91 4.73
CA THR A 164 -7.83 -4.44 5.31
C THR A 164 -7.77 -5.96 5.40
N GLU A 165 -8.59 -6.53 6.28
CA GLU A 165 -8.92 -7.95 6.16
C GLU A 165 -9.63 -8.21 4.81
N PRO A 166 -9.40 -9.37 4.17
CA PRO A 166 -10.11 -9.75 2.96
C PRO A 166 -11.60 -9.98 3.23
N VAL A 167 -12.46 -9.34 2.44
CA VAL A 167 -13.91 -9.55 2.48
C VAL A 167 -14.31 -10.48 1.35
N THR A 168 -15.00 -11.57 1.69
CA THR A 168 -15.52 -12.53 0.71
C THR A 168 -16.88 -12.07 0.20
N PHE A 169 -17.10 -12.11 -1.12
CA PHE A 169 -18.37 -11.82 -1.75
C PHE A 169 -18.64 -12.82 -2.90
N TYR A 170 -19.87 -12.83 -3.41
CA TYR A 170 -20.32 -13.77 -4.43
C TYR A 170 -20.86 -13.07 -5.66
N MET A 171 -20.51 -13.57 -6.84
CA MET A 171 -21.06 -13.15 -8.13
C MET A 171 -21.90 -14.27 -8.74
N LYS A 172 -23.22 -14.05 -8.87
CA LYS A 172 -24.19 -15.03 -9.39
C LYS A 172 -24.70 -14.65 -10.79
N PRO A 173 -25.27 -15.61 -11.55
CA PRO A 173 -25.95 -15.30 -12.80
C PRO A 173 -27.12 -14.32 -12.59
N PRO A 174 -27.48 -13.53 -13.63
CA PRO A 174 -28.68 -12.72 -13.63
C PRO A 174 -29.90 -13.61 -13.34
N SER A 175 -30.85 -13.09 -12.59
CA SER A 175 -32.10 -13.81 -12.32
C SER A 175 -32.83 -14.07 -13.64
N ALA A 176 -33.28 -15.31 -13.84
CA ALA A 176 -34.19 -15.62 -14.93
C ALA A 176 -35.50 -14.84 -14.72
N ILE A 177 -35.98 -14.19 -15.77
CA ILE A 177 -37.29 -13.53 -15.77
C ILE A 177 -38.34 -14.63 -15.67
N SER A 178 -39.20 -14.60 -14.66
CA SER A 178 -40.30 -15.56 -14.51
C SER A 178 -41.13 -15.58 -15.80
N PRO A 179 -41.41 -16.75 -16.41
CA PRO A 179 -42.25 -16.80 -17.59
C PRO A 179 -43.64 -16.26 -17.24
N LEU A 180 -44.18 -15.42 -18.13
CA LEU A 180 -45.58 -14.98 -18.07
C LEU A 180 -46.47 -16.23 -18.05
N ASN A 181 -47.29 -16.35 -17.01
CA ASN A 181 -48.30 -17.39 -16.90
C ASN A 181 -49.35 -17.23 -18.03
N SER A 182 -49.13 -17.87 -19.18
CA SER A 182 -50.07 -17.91 -20.32
C SER A 182 -51.22 -18.91 -20.12
N GLY A 183 -51.65 -19.15 -18.88
CA GLY A 183 -52.62 -20.18 -18.51
C GLY A 183 -54.01 -19.70 -18.05
N GLN A 184 -54.30 -18.40 -18.09
CA GLN A 184 -55.58 -17.84 -17.64
C GLN A 184 -56.32 -17.08 -18.76
N ASN A 185 -56.68 -17.78 -19.85
CA ASN A 185 -57.89 -17.52 -20.64
C ASN A 185 -58.04 -18.55 -21.77
N ALA A 186 -58.26 -19.80 -21.39
CA ALA A 186 -58.74 -20.83 -22.31
C ALA A 186 -59.68 -21.76 -21.53
N GLY A 187 -60.94 -21.36 -21.40
CA GLY A 187 -61.95 -22.17 -20.70
C GLY A 187 -63.20 -21.38 -20.32
N GLY A 188 -64.07 -21.15 -21.30
CA GLY A 188 -65.38 -20.54 -21.12
C GLY A 188 -66.23 -20.71 -22.37
N ASP A 189 -66.62 -21.96 -22.63
CA ASP A 189 -67.61 -22.33 -23.63
C ASP A 189 -69.02 -21.94 -23.14
N ALA A 190 -69.71 -21.10 -23.92
CA ALA A 190 -71.17 -21.03 -23.99
C ALA A 190 -71.53 -20.33 -25.31
N GLY A 191 -72.02 -21.11 -26.27
CA GLY A 191 -72.29 -20.69 -27.63
C GLY A 191 -73.43 -19.68 -27.79
N ASN A 192 -73.42 -18.98 -28.92
CA ASN A 192 -74.62 -18.68 -29.70
C ASN A 192 -74.22 -18.32 -31.15
N SER A 193 -74.91 -18.96 -32.09
CA SER A 193 -74.88 -18.71 -33.53
C SER A 193 -75.62 -17.42 -33.89
N ASP A 194 -75.03 -16.56 -34.73
CA ASP A 194 -75.66 -16.04 -35.96
C ASP A 194 -74.80 -14.96 -36.65
N SER A 195 -74.65 -15.12 -37.97
CA SER A 195 -74.28 -14.11 -38.98
C SER A 195 -75.33 -14.25 -40.10
N PRO A 196 -75.69 -13.24 -40.92
CA PRO A 196 -74.80 -12.19 -41.47
C PRO A 196 -75.45 -10.78 -41.65
N GLY A 197 -74.67 -9.76 -42.05
CA GLY A 197 -75.26 -8.58 -42.70
C GLY A 197 -74.46 -7.27 -42.70
N THR A 198 -73.96 -6.92 -43.89
CA THR A 198 -73.79 -5.56 -44.47
C THR A 198 -72.63 -4.65 -44.03
N SER A 199 -71.78 -4.43 -45.03
CA SER A 199 -70.76 -3.39 -45.20
C SER A 199 -71.41 -2.02 -45.46
N THR A 200 -70.89 -0.94 -44.86
CA THR A 200 -70.95 0.43 -45.40
C THR A 200 -69.88 1.35 -44.75
N ALA A 201 -69.05 1.92 -45.62
CA ALA A 201 -68.36 3.23 -45.63
C ALA A 201 -67.16 3.55 -44.70
N ALA A 202 -66.05 3.88 -45.39
CA ALA A 202 -64.88 4.66 -44.99
C ALA A 202 -65.17 6.19 -44.94
N PRO A 203 -64.22 7.07 -44.51
CA PRO A 203 -63.06 7.50 -45.33
C PRO A 203 -61.70 7.43 -44.56
N ALA A 204 -60.57 7.04 -45.18
CA ALA A 204 -59.54 7.82 -45.93
C ALA A 204 -58.71 8.78 -45.03
N ALA A 205 -57.37 8.89 -45.04
CA ALA A 205 -56.28 8.33 -45.87
C ALA A 205 -54.88 8.62 -45.23
N GLY A 206 -53.86 7.85 -45.66
CA GLY A 206 -52.44 8.23 -45.75
C GLY A 206 -51.51 7.73 -44.63
N ASN A 207 -50.30 7.20 -44.86
CA ASN A 207 -49.52 6.86 -46.05
C ASN A 207 -48.30 6.02 -45.57
N VAL A 208 -47.87 5.04 -46.39
CA VAL A 208 -46.59 4.26 -46.51
C VAL A 208 -45.49 4.38 -45.41
N GLY A 209 -44.81 3.32 -44.95
CA GLY A 209 -44.29 2.14 -45.64
C GLY A 209 -42.78 2.30 -45.91
N GLY A 210 -41.92 1.55 -45.22
CA GLY A 210 -40.48 1.51 -45.53
C GLY A 210 -39.58 0.89 -44.44
N ALA A 211 -39.18 -0.36 -44.64
CA ALA A 211 -38.21 -1.10 -43.85
C ALA A 211 -36.75 -0.68 -44.19
N PRO A 212 -35.73 -1.13 -43.42
CA PRO A 212 -34.41 -0.48 -43.34
C PRO A 212 -33.41 -0.88 -44.44
N SER A 213 -32.65 0.10 -44.92
CA SER A 213 -31.54 -0.09 -45.87
C SER A 213 -30.20 -0.27 -45.14
N THR A 214 -29.46 -1.30 -45.56
CA THR A 214 -28.11 -1.70 -45.16
C THR A 214 -27.02 -0.63 -45.38
N PRO A 215 -25.90 -0.65 -44.62
CA PRO A 215 -24.79 0.27 -44.84
C PRO A 215 -23.91 -0.18 -46.03
N ARG A 216 -23.62 0.75 -46.95
CA ARG A 216 -22.76 0.53 -48.12
C ARG A 216 -21.32 0.93 -47.78
N LEU A 217 -20.39 0.00 -48.01
CA LEU A 217 -18.93 0.20 -48.03
C LEU A 217 -18.56 1.37 -48.94
N ASN A 218 -17.85 2.37 -48.41
CA ASN A 218 -17.19 3.39 -49.20
C ASN A 218 -15.70 3.02 -49.35
N THR A 219 -15.28 2.73 -50.58
CA THR A 219 -13.89 2.51 -50.98
C THR A 219 -13.48 3.66 -51.89
N GLY A 220 -12.43 4.38 -51.51
CA GLY A 220 -11.76 5.42 -52.29
C GLY A 220 -10.87 6.21 -51.31
N GLY A 221 -9.56 6.13 -51.32
CA GLY A 221 -8.65 6.06 -52.47
C GLY A 221 -8.02 7.44 -52.62
N GLY A 222 -6.99 7.72 -51.80
CA GLY A 222 -6.26 8.99 -51.79
C GLY A 222 -4.87 8.81 -51.20
N LEU A 223 -3.91 8.52 -52.07
CA LEU A 223 -2.46 8.43 -51.80
C LEU A 223 -1.87 9.84 -51.60
N ALA A 224 -1.13 10.05 -50.51
CA ALA A 224 -0.08 11.07 -50.42
C ALA A 224 1.00 10.63 -49.43
N ALA A 225 2.26 10.65 -49.90
CA ALA A 225 3.47 10.15 -49.23
C ALA A 225 4.13 11.20 -48.29
N PRO A 226 5.02 10.74 -47.40
CA PRO A 226 6.22 11.50 -47.00
C PRO A 226 7.47 10.60 -46.88
N PRO A 227 8.67 11.10 -46.51
CA PRO A 227 9.35 12.38 -46.79
C PRO A 227 10.74 12.16 -47.46
N SER A 228 11.50 13.25 -47.69
CA SER A 228 12.97 13.22 -47.89
C SER A 228 13.68 13.84 -46.70
#